data_AF-A0A3A0CMJ8-F1
#
_entry.id   AF-A0A3A0CMJ8-F1
#
_cell.length_a   1.000
_cell.length_b   1.000
_cell.length_c   1.000
_cell.angle_alpha   90.00
_cell.angle_beta   90.00
_cell.angle_gamma   90.00
#
_symmetry.space_group_name_H-M   'P 1'
#
loop_
_entity.id
_entity.type
_entity.pdbx_description
1 polymer ?
#
loop_
_entity_poly.entity_id
_entity_poly.type
_entity_poly.pdbx_seq_one_letter_code
_entity_poly.pdbx_strand_id
1 'polypeptide(L)' 'MVCNPKAKKCPECGARFNFASAAEHPWFPFCSERCKLLDLGRWLKGEYAITEDLSRGQDLRDKAIDLDDPDVKAALDDT' A
#
# COMPACT_ATOMS: atom_id res chain seq x y z
N MET A 1 15.35 30.36 11.53
CA MET A 1 15.22 29.05 10.85
C MET A 1 14.33 29.27 9.63
N VAL A 2 14.84 29.15 8.42
CA VAL A 2 14.05 29.37 7.20
C VAL A 2 13.33 28.07 6.87
N CYS A 3 12.00 28.05 6.99
CA CYS A 3 11.17 26.96 6.49
C CYS A 3 10.87 27.22 5.01
N ASN A 4 11.23 26.30 4.11
CA ASN A 4 10.72 26.33 2.74
C ASN A 4 9.41 25.54 2.67
N PRO A 5 8.24 26.20 2.57
CA PRO A 5 6.93 25.54 2.62
C PRO A 5 6.68 24.59 1.43
N LYS A 6 7.45 24.73 0.34
CA LYS A 6 7.33 23.91 -0.88
C LYS A 6 8.20 22.65 -0.85
N ALA A 7 9.12 22.53 0.11
CA ALA A 7 10.04 21.41 0.17
C ALA A 7 9.29 20.11 0.53
N LYS A 8 9.53 19.05 -0.26
CA LYS A 8 9.01 17.70 -0.01
C LYS A 8 10.06 16.83 0.65
N LYS A 9 9.61 15.84 1.41
CA LYS A 9 10.46 14.86 2.06
C LYS A 9 10.61 13.65 1.12
N CYS A 10 11.85 13.26 0.80
CA CYS A 10 12.10 12.04 0.06
C CYS A 10 11.75 10.81 0.93
N PRO A 11 10.97 9.85 0.42
CA PRO A 11 10.59 8.66 1.20
C PRO A 11 11.77 7.72 1.46
N GLU A 12 12.75 7.64 0.56
CA GLU A 12 13.90 6.73 0.70
C GLU A 12 14.97 7.27 1.68
N CYS A 13 15.36 8.54 1.56
CA CYS A 13 16.49 9.10 2.34
C CYS A 13 16.08 10.15 3.39
N GLY A 14 14.82 10.58 3.40
CA GLY A 14 14.30 11.60 4.32
C GLY A 14 14.73 13.05 4.03
N ALA A 15 15.57 13.29 3.02
CA ALA A 15 16.03 14.62 2.67
C ALA A 15 14.86 15.52 2.22
N ARG A 16 14.92 16.81 2.58
CA ARG A 16 14.00 17.83 2.07
C ARG A 16 14.54 18.37 0.75
N PHE A 17 13.72 18.35 -0.30
CA PHE A 17 14.08 18.84 -1.62
C PHE A 17 12.97 19.70 -2.23
N ASN A 18 13.38 20.64 -3.08
CA ASN A 18 12.46 21.50 -3.82
C ASN A 18 12.26 20.92 -5.22
N PHE A 19 11.06 21.04 -5.75
CA PHE A 19 10.75 20.70 -7.13
C PHE A 19 9.72 21.72 -7.62
N ALA A 20 9.81 22.12 -8.88
CA ALA A 20 8.89 23.08 -9.48
C ALA A 20 7.60 22.38 -9.95
N SER A 21 7.75 21.25 -10.63
CA SER A 21 6.65 20.39 -11.08
C SER A 21 7.13 18.94 -11.19
N ALA A 22 6.21 17.97 -11.18
CA ALA A 22 6.56 16.56 -11.43
C ALA A 22 7.06 16.32 -12.87
N ALA A 23 6.63 17.16 -13.82
CA ALA A 23 7.11 17.10 -15.20
C ALA A 23 8.60 17.48 -15.31
N GLU A 24 9.05 18.46 -14.52
CA GLU A 24 10.45 18.90 -14.48
C GLU A 24 11.33 18.06 -13.56
N HIS A 25 10.74 17.21 -12.73
CA HIS A 25 11.46 16.34 -11.81
C HIS A 25 11.06 14.87 -12.03
N PRO A 26 11.68 14.17 -13.01
CA PRO A 26 11.28 12.81 -13.43
C PRO A 26 11.38 11.74 -12.34
N TRP A 27 12.10 12.05 -11.26
CA TRP A 27 12.32 11.17 -10.11
C TRP A 27 11.30 11.39 -9.00
N PHE A 28 10.39 12.36 -9.13
CA PHE A 28 9.35 12.59 -8.13
C PHE A 28 8.58 11.28 -7.86
N PRO A 29 8.39 10.85 -6.60
CA PRO A 29 8.52 11.59 -5.33
C PRO A 29 9.90 11.56 -4.64
N PHE A 30 10.94 11.06 -5.29
CA PHE A 30 12.29 10.94 -4.75
C PHE A 30 13.14 12.20 -5.03
N CYS A 31 14.18 12.44 -4.21
CA CYS A 31 15.05 13.61 -4.43
C CYS A 31 16.03 13.41 -5.60
N SER A 32 16.27 12.18 -6.04
CA SER A 32 17.22 11.84 -7.11
C SER A 32 16.94 10.46 -7.70
N GLU A 33 17.52 10.19 -8.88
CA GLU A 33 17.52 8.87 -9.52
C GLU A 33 18.00 7.76 -8.59
N ARG A 34 19.08 8.01 -7.84
CA ARG A 34 19.62 7.05 -6.88
C ARG A 34 18.55 6.59 -5.89
N CYS A 35 17.77 7.52 -5.33
CA CYS A 35 16.74 7.18 -4.36
C CYS A 35 15.57 6.40 -4.99
N LYS A 36 15.20 6.72 -6.23
CA LYS A 36 14.23 5.94 -7.01
C LYS A 36 14.70 4.49 -7.22
N LEU A 37 15.97 4.30 -7.58
CA LEU A 37 16.54 2.97 -7.82
C LEU A 37 16.70 2.16 -6.53
N LEU A 38 17.03 2.82 -5.41
CA LEU A 38 17.10 2.15 -4.11
C LEU A 38 15.73 1.64 -3.66
N ASP A 39 14.69 2.48 -3.76
CA ASP A 39 13.32 2.08 -3.45
C ASP A 39 12.89 0.88 -4.31
N LEU A 40 13.11 0.95 -5.63
CA LEU A 40 12.87 -0.17 -6.53
C LEU A 40 13.63 -1.44 -6.12
N GLY A 41 14.88 -1.29 -5.68
CA GLY A 41 15.68 -2.41 -5.17
C GLY A 41 15.05 -3.07 -3.94
N ARG A 42 14.45 -2.30 -3.03
CA ARG A 42 13.72 -2.82 -1.86
C ARG A 42 12.46 -3.58 -2.26
N TRP A 43 11.72 -3.08 -3.25
CA TRP A 43 10.58 -3.80 -3.84
C TRP A 43 11.00 -5.15 -4.41
N LEU A 44 12.05 -5.17 -5.24
CA LEU A 44 12.52 -6.41 -5.87
C LEU A 44 13.05 -7.44 -4.86
N LYS A 45 13.54 -6.98 -3.71
CA LYS A 45 13.98 -7.85 -2.60
C LYS A 45 12.83 -8.31 -1.70
N GLY A 46 11.62 -7.81 -1.89
CA GLY A 46 10.49 -8.10 -1.00
C GLY A 46 10.64 -7.48 0.39
N GLU A 47 11.38 -6.37 0.53
CA GLU A 47 11.52 -5.67 1.82
C GLU A 47 10.22 -4.95 2.22
N TYR A 48 9.35 -4.66 1.25
CA TYR A 48 8.00 -4.15 1.51
C TYR A 48 7.01 -5.31 1.61
N ALA A 49 6.40 -5.46 2.78
CA ALA A 49 5.36 -6.44 3.04
C ALA A 49 4.14 -5.77 3.69
N ILE A 50 2.95 -6.12 3.20
CA ILE A 50 1.70 -5.80 3.88
C ILE A 50 1.38 -7.01 4.74
N THR A 51 1.50 -6.86 6.04
CA THR A 51 1.16 -7.92 7.00
C THR A 51 -0.27 -7.71 7.46
N GLU A 52 -1.06 -8.77 7.44
CA GLU A 52 -2.38 -8.81 8.05
C GLU A 52 -2.43 -9.88 9.12
N ASP A 53 -3.16 -9.60 10.19
CA ASP A 53 -3.46 -10.61 11.19
C ASP A 53 -4.46 -11.61 10.58
N LEU A 54 -4.04 -12.88 10.51
CA LEU A 54 -4.85 -13.95 9.97
C LEU A 54 -6.12 -14.21 10.79
N SER A 55 -6.17 -13.75 12.05
CA SER A 55 -7.40 -13.81 12.87
C SER A 55 -8.54 -13.01 12.25
N ARG A 56 -8.26 -11.85 11.62
CA ARG A 56 -9.27 -11.04 10.90
C ARG A 56 -9.84 -11.76 9.68
N GLY A 57 -9.08 -12.66 9.08
CA GLY A 57 -9.53 -13.51 7.97
C GLY A 57 -10.34 -14.72 8.42
N GLN A 58 -10.28 -15.11 9.70
CA GLN A 58 -11.16 -16.12 10.28
C GLN A 58 -12.57 -15.56 10.43
N ASP A 59 -12.74 -14.33 10.92
CA ASP A 59 -14.06 -13.68 11.00
C ASP A 59 -14.83 -13.63 9.67
N LEU A 60 -14.11 -13.56 8.54
CA LEU A 60 -14.70 -13.58 7.19
C LEU A 60 -15.00 -15.01 6.70
N ARG A 61 -14.19 -16.00 7.10
CA ARG A 61 -14.40 -17.42 6.82
C ARG A 61 -15.51 -18.02 7.69
N ASP A 62 -15.61 -17.59 8.93
CA ASP A 62 -16.66 -18.02 9.87
C ASP A 62 -18.01 -17.38 9.51
N LYS A 63 -17.99 -16.28 8.74
CA LYS A 63 -19.16 -15.71 8.06
C LYS A 63 -19.41 -16.30 6.68
N ALA A 64 -18.57 -17.23 6.21
CA ALA A 64 -18.91 -17.98 5.01
C ALA A 64 -20.20 -18.75 5.32
N ILE A 65 -21.21 -18.49 4.50
CA ILE A 65 -22.51 -19.13 4.61
C ILE A 65 -22.25 -20.65 4.55
N ASP A 66 -22.66 -21.38 5.59
CA ASP A 66 -22.64 -22.84 5.55
C ASP A 66 -23.67 -23.28 4.51
N LEU A 67 -23.18 -23.72 3.34
CA LEU A 67 -24.02 -24.15 2.23
C LEU A 67 -24.76 -25.46 2.54
N ASP A 68 -24.33 -26.17 3.60
CA ASP A 68 -25.00 -27.37 4.10
C ASP A 68 -26.02 -27.05 5.22
N ASP A 69 -26.16 -25.78 5.62
CA ASP A 69 -27.20 -25.35 6.56
C ASP A 69 -28.61 -25.52 5.92
N PRO A 70 -29.53 -26.26 6.57
CA PRO A 70 -30.84 -26.56 6.00
C PRO A 70 -31.72 -25.31 5.80
N ASP A 71 -31.53 -24.27 6.60
CA ASP A 71 -32.28 -23.01 6.50
C ASP A 71 -31.75 -22.16 5.33
N VAL A 72 -30.43 -22.16 5.12
CA VAL A 72 -29.78 -21.51 3.95
C VAL A 72 -30.19 -22.21 2.66
N LYS A 73 -30.16 -23.55 2.65
CA LYS A 73 -30.50 -24.35 1.47
C LYS A 73 -31.96 -24.19 1.06
N ALA A 74 -32.86 -24.19 2.04
CA ALA A 74 -34.29 -23.92 1.82
C ALA A 74 -34.52 -22.53 1.21
N ALA A 75 -33.73 -21.52 1.61
CA ALA A 75 -33.83 -20.17 1.05
C ALA A 75 -33.30 -20.04 -0.39
N LEU A 76 -32.45 -20.98 -0.86
CA LEU A 76 -31.93 -21.01 -2.23
C LEU A 76 -32.82 -21.80 -3.19
N ASP A 77 -33.49 -22.85 -2.69
CA ASP A 77 -34.31 -23.77 -3.51
C ASP A 77 -35.75 -23.25 -3.77
N ASP A 78 -36.15 -22.12 -3.18
CA ASP A 78 -37.52 -21.55 -3.26
C ASP A 78 -37.70 -20.48 -4.37
N THR A 79 -36.78 -20.41 -5.36
CA THR A 79 -36.84 -19.47 -6.51
C THR A 79 -36.88 -20.16 -7.87
#